data_AF-A0A3D1CQ83-F1
#
_entry.id   AF-A0A3D1CQ83-F1
#
_cell.length_a   1.000
_cell.length_b   1.000
_cell.length_c   1.000
_cell.angle_alpha   90.00
_cell.angle_beta   90.00
_cell.angle_gamma   90.00
#
_symmetry.space_group_name_H-M   'P 1'
#
loop_
_entity.id
_entity.type
_entity.pdbx_description
1 polymer ?
#
loop_
_entity_poly.entity_id
_entity_poly.type
_entity_poly.pdbx_seq_one_letter_code
_entity_poly.pdbx_strand_id
1 'polypeptide(L)'
;GSVFEFTGAFPKATVAEGFYNLKADGNGFQGHLNLQKIERISFQAKPHRGRESYAFVFEDANDEVIFKVFLGRDEQGELIASQREKFYQLMQQYQGPVNLS
;
A
#
# COMPACT_ATOMS: atom_id res chain seq x y z
N GLY A 1 -10.57 -5.51 -18.74
CA GLY A 1 -10.23 -4.70 -17.56
C GLY A 1 -8.86 -4.10 -17.75
N SER A 2 -8.50 -3.12 -16.94
CA SER A 2 -7.21 -2.43 -16.99
C SER A 2 -6.58 -2.43 -15.60
N VAL A 3 -5.26 -2.55 -15.53
CA VAL A 3 -4.49 -2.41 -14.30
C VAL A 3 -3.48 -1.29 -14.53
N PHE A 4 -3.42 -0.35 -13.60
CA PHE A 4 -2.50 0.78 -13.63
C PHE A 4 -1.59 0.71 -12.42
N GLU A 5 -0.30 0.87 -12.65
CA GLU A 5 0.72 0.86 -11.61
C GLU A 5 1.56 2.12 -11.70
N PHE A 6 1.96 2.64 -10.53
CA PHE A 6 2.90 3.74 -10.41
C PHE A 6 3.98 3.35 -9.39
N THR A 7 5.23 3.49 -9.79
CA THR A 7 6.39 3.22 -8.94
C THR A 7 7.04 4.53 -8.50
N GLY A 8 7.15 4.73 -7.19
CA GLY A 8 7.79 5.91 -6.61
C GLY A 8 7.44 6.07 -5.14
N ALA A 9 7.91 7.17 -4.54
CA ALA A 9 7.49 7.54 -3.21
C ALA A 9 5.97 7.80 -3.18
N PHE A 10 5.30 7.35 -2.13
CA PHE A 10 3.89 7.68 -1.93
C PHE A 10 3.78 9.20 -1.67
N PRO A 11 2.96 9.94 -2.43
CA PRO A 11 3.00 11.40 -2.41
C PRO A 11 2.43 11.97 -1.10
N LYS A 12 2.90 13.17 -0.74
CA LYS A 12 2.29 13.96 0.33
C LYS A 12 0.88 14.37 -0.09
N ALA A 13 0.03 14.65 0.89
CA ALA A 13 -1.35 15.05 0.62
C ALA A 13 -1.90 15.98 1.70
N THR A 14 -3.05 16.57 1.38
CA THR A 14 -3.89 17.30 2.33
C THR A 14 -5.26 16.64 2.44
N VAL A 15 -5.85 16.64 3.64
CA VAL A 15 -7.22 16.19 3.86
C VAL A 15 -8.17 17.39 3.76
N ALA A 16 -9.16 17.31 2.88
CA ALA A 16 -10.21 18.32 2.72
C ALA A 16 -11.47 17.67 2.12
N GLU A 17 -12.65 18.09 2.57
CA GLU A 17 -13.96 17.63 2.05
C GLU A 17 -14.12 16.09 2.02
N GLY A 18 -13.49 15.36 2.94
CA GLY A 18 -13.53 13.89 2.99
C GLY A 18 -12.57 13.18 2.02
N PHE A 19 -11.70 13.91 1.33
CA PHE A 19 -10.69 13.36 0.42
C PHE A 19 -9.27 13.53 0.93
N TYR A 20 -8.41 12.54 0.66
CA TYR A 20 -6.95 12.64 0.76
C TYR A 20 -6.39 13.03 -0.61
N ASN A 21 -6.00 14.30 -0.73
CA ASN A 21 -5.66 14.95 -2.00
C ASN A 21 -4.16 14.83 -2.27
N LEU A 22 -3.78 13.84 -3.07
CA LEU A 22 -2.38 13.54 -3.42
C LEU A 22 -1.82 14.67 -4.29
N LYS A 23 -0.75 15.30 -3.82
CA LYS A 23 0.00 16.30 -4.58
C LYS A 23 1.44 15.84 -4.71
N ALA A 24 1.88 15.64 -5.93
CA ALA A 24 3.30 15.52 -6.24
C ALA A 24 3.88 16.92 -6.45
N ASP A 25 5.06 17.21 -5.89
CA ASP A 25 5.79 18.45 -6.14
C ASP A 25 6.33 18.42 -7.59
N GLY A 26 5.48 18.76 -8.56
CA GLY A 26 5.79 18.74 -10.00
C GLY A 26 5.18 17.54 -10.73
N ASN A 27 6.03 16.61 -11.19
CA ASN A 27 5.63 15.44 -11.98
C ASN A 27 5.57 14.19 -11.09
N GLY A 28 4.42 13.51 -11.04
CA GLY A 28 4.25 12.29 -10.25
C GLY A 28 2.81 11.85 -10.13
N PHE A 29 2.56 10.85 -9.28
CA PHE A 29 1.22 10.35 -8.99
C PHE A 29 0.40 11.42 -8.24
N GLN A 30 -0.61 11.96 -8.92
CA GLN A 30 -1.57 12.92 -8.38
C GLN A 30 -2.96 12.29 -8.40
N GLY A 31 -3.85 12.78 -7.54
CA GLY A 31 -5.21 12.29 -7.50
C GLY A 31 -5.88 12.51 -6.14
N HIS A 32 -7.04 11.88 -5.97
CA HIS A 32 -7.88 12.04 -4.79
C HIS A 32 -8.33 10.67 -4.33
N LEU A 33 -8.10 10.35 -3.06
CA LEU A 33 -8.66 9.16 -2.42
C LEU A 33 -9.88 9.60 -1.62
N ASN A 34 -11.05 9.06 -1.95
CA ASN A 34 -12.25 9.27 -1.14
C ASN A 34 -12.15 8.45 0.14
N LEU A 35 -11.90 9.10 1.28
CA LEU A 35 -11.68 8.41 2.54
C LEU A 35 -12.94 7.70 3.05
N GLN A 36 -14.13 8.19 2.69
CA GLN A 36 -15.39 7.56 3.07
C GLN A 36 -15.64 6.21 2.39
N LYS A 37 -14.86 5.87 1.35
CA LYS A 37 -14.95 4.58 0.67
C LYS A 37 -14.07 3.51 1.31
N ILE A 38 -13.06 3.89 2.09
CA ILE A 38 -12.11 2.95 2.68
C ILE A 38 -12.68 2.51 4.03
N GLU A 39 -13.12 1.26 4.11
CA GLU A 39 -13.60 0.64 5.35
C GLU A 39 -12.46 -0.04 6.10
N ARG A 40 -11.58 -0.74 5.36
CA ARG A 40 -10.50 -1.54 5.93
C ARG A 40 -9.20 -1.37 5.17
N ILE A 41 -8.10 -1.44 5.91
CA ILE A 41 -6.76 -1.62 5.37
C ILE A 41 -6.21 -2.93 5.92
N SER A 42 -5.97 -3.91 5.06
CA SER A 42 -5.40 -5.21 5.44
C SER A 42 -3.96 -5.37 4.98
N PHE A 43 -3.19 -6.12 5.77
CA PHE A 43 -1.84 -6.54 5.41
C PHE A 43 -1.91 -7.82 4.59
N GLN A 44 -1.28 -7.83 3.42
CA GLN A 44 -1.14 -9.01 2.57
C GLN A 44 0.33 -9.41 2.51
N ALA A 45 0.66 -10.61 2.98
CA ALA A 45 1.97 -11.25 2.81
C ALA A 45 1.75 -12.61 2.15
N LYS A 46 2.00 -12.71 0.84
CA LYS A 46 1.84 -13.98 0.11
C LYS A 46 2.76 -14.05 -1.10
N PRO A 47 3.17 -15.25 -1.55
CA PRO A 47 3.92 -15.38 -2.78
C PRO A 47 3.13 -14.89 -4.00
N HIS A 48 3.81 -14.21 -4.92
CA HIS A 48 3.32 -13.90 -6.26
C HIS A 48 4.35 -14.38 -7.29
N ARG A 49 3.94 -15.31 -8.16
CA ARG A 49 4.82 -15.94 -9.16
C ARG A 49 6.13 -16.50 -8.54
N GLY A 50 6.01 -17.13 -7.38
CA GLY A 50 7.13 -17.78 -6.68
C GLY A 50 8.04 -16.83 -5.88
N ARG A 51 7.74 -15.53 -5.81
CA ARG A 51 8.51 -14.55 -5.02
C ARG A 51 7.64 -13.96 -3.92
N GLU A 52 8.22 -13.64 -2.76
CA GLU A 52 7.48 -12.95 -1.70
C GLU A 52 6.88 -11.63 -2.20
N SER A 53 5.62 -11.37 -1.86
CA SER A 53 4.92 -10.13 -2.20
C SER A 53 4.15 -9.63 -0.99
N TYR A 54 4.33 -8.34 -0.71
CA TYR A 54 3.76 -7.66 0.44
C TYR A 54 2.99 -6.43 -0.03
N ALA A 55 1.79 -6.24 0.51
CA ALA A 55 0.95 -5.10 0.17
C ALA A 55 0.07 -4.65 1.34
N PHE A 56 -0.24 -3.35 1.34
CA PHE A 56 -1.42 -2.82 2.02
C PHE A 56 -2.58 -2.86 1.05
N VAL A 57 -3.69 -3.50 1.43
CA VAL A 57 -4.89 -3.63 0.61
C VAL A 57 -5.96 -2.72 1.19
N PHE A 58 -6.41 -1.76 0.40
CA PHE A 58 -7.47 -0.82 0.77
C PHE A 58 -8.79 -1.36 0.24
N GLU A 59 -9.73 -1.59 1.15
CA GLU A 59 -10.97 -2.31 0.89
C GLU A 59 -12.19 -1.45 1.25
N ASP A 60 -13.27 -1.59 0.48
CA ASP A 60 -14.53 -0.95 0.78
C ASP A 60 -15.39 -1.77 1.77
N ALA A 61 -16.58 -1.26 2.09
CA ALA A 61 -17.49 -1.91 3.04
C ALA A 61 -18.08 -3.25 2.56
N ASN A 62 -17.87 -3.63 1.29
CA ASN A 62 -18.25 -4.92 0.72
C ASN A 62 -17.04 -5.87 0.60
N ASP A 63 -15.92 -5.55 1.25
CA ASP A 63 -14.64 -6.25 1.13
C ASP A 63 -14.04 -6.23 -0.30
N GLU A 64 -14.47 -5.30 -1.15
CA GLU A 64 -13.91 -5.14 -2.50
C GLU A 64 -12.63 -4.30 -2.46
N VAL A 65 -11.62 -4.71 -3.22
CA VAL A 65 -10.34 -3.97 -3.30
C VAL A 65 -10.51 -2.69 -4.11
N ILE A 66 -10.27 -1.55 -3.47
CA ILE A 66 -10.20 -0.25 -4.13
C ILE A 66 -8.83 -0.09 -4.80
N PHE A 67 -7.75 -0.27 -4.04
CA PHE A 67 -6.37 -0.26 -4.56
C PHE A 67 -5.40 -0.97 -3.59
N LYS A 68 -4.15 -1.14 -4.05
CA LYS A 68 -3.07 -1.72 -3.26
C LYS A 68 -1.82 -0.86 -3.30
N VAL A 69 -1.07 -0.86 -2.21
CA VAL A 69 0.29 -0.30 -2.14
C VAL A 69 1.23 -1.46 -1.87
N PHE A 70 2.09 -1.78 -2.85
CA PHE A 70 3.07 -2.85 -2.74
C PHE A 70 4.39 -2.33 -2.19
N LEU A 71 5.12 -3.19 -1.46
CA LEU A 71 6.52 -2.90 -1.14
C LEU A 71 7.36 -2.94 -2.42
N GLY A 72 8.33 -2.02 -2.49
CA GLY A 72 9.21 -1.86 -3.63
C GLY A 72 10.24 -2.96 -3.77
N ARG A 73 10.82 -3.03 -4.97
CA ARG A 73 11.98 -3.83 -5.29
C ARG A 73 13.12 -2.95 -5.75
N ASP A 74 14.35 -3.37 -5.50
CA ASP A 74 15.55 -2.70 -6.00
C ASP A 74 15.75 -2.95 -7.50
N GLU A 75 16.85 -2.43 -8.04
CA GLU A 75 17.21 -2.54 -9.45
C GLU A 75 17.47 -3.99 -9.90
N GLN A 76 17.83 -4.88 -8.97
CA GLN A 76 17.99 -6.32 -9.21
C GLN A 76 16.66 -7.08 -9.09
N GLY A 77 15.58 -6.36 -8.74
CA GLY A 77 14.26 -6.90 -8.54
C GLY A 77 14.10 -7.59 -7.18
N GLU A 78 15.03 -7.43 -6.23
CA GLU A 78 14.91 -7.98 -4.88
C GLU A 78 14.06 -7.10 -3.97
N LEU A 79 13.36 -7.71 -3.02
CA LEU A 79 12.49 -6.97 -2.10
C LEU A 79 13.33 -6.06 -1.20
N ILE A 80 12.93 -4.80 -1.07
CA ILE A 80 13.66 -3.84 -0.24
C ILE A 80 13.51 -4.24 1.25
N ALA A 81 14.60 -4.74 1.85
CA ALA A 81 14.60 -5.30 3.21
C ALA A 81 14.08 -4.32 4.28
N SER A 82 14.50 -3.06 4.22
CA SER A 82 14.08 -2.03 5.18
C SER A 82 12.58 -1.71 5.09
N GLN A 83 11.95 -1.89 3.93
CA GLN A 83 10.50 -1.76 3.79
C GLN A 83 9.79 -2.98 4.39
N ARG A 84 10.33 -4.19 4.19
CA ARG A 84 9.79 -5.42 4.79
C ARG A 84 9.82 -5.38 6.32
N GLU A 85 10.92 -4.92 6.90
CA GLU A 85 11.04 -4.75 8.36
C GLU A 85 9.98 -3.79 8.92
N LYS A 86 9.80 -2.63 8.28
CA LYS A 86 8.76 -1.67 8.66
C LYS A 86 7.35 -2.24 8.50
N PHE A 87 7.11 -3.03 7.45
CA PHE A 87 5.84 -3.71 7.25
C PHE A 87 5.50 -4.64 8.41
N TYR A 88 6.45 -5.45 8.87
CA TYR A 88 6.25 -6.31 10.03
C TYR A 88 6.08 -5.54 11.34
N GLN A 89 6.78 -4.43 11.53
CA GLN A 89 6.56 -3.54 12.68
C GLN A 89 5.12 -2.99 12.70
N LEU A 90 4.61 -2.57 11.54
CA LEU A 90 3.23 -2.10 11.41
C LEU A 90 2.22 -3.24 11.66
N MET A 91 2.47 -4.44 11.12
CA MET A 91 1.61 -5.60 11.44
C MET A 91 1.59 -5.86 12.94
N GLN A 92 2.75 -5.87 13.61
CA GLN A 92 2.83 -6.05 15.05
C GLN A 92 2.04 -4.99 15.81
N GLN A 93 2.12 -3.73 15.37
CA GLN A 93 1.44 -2.59 15.98
C GLN A 93 -0.09 -2.67 15.82
N TYR A 94 -0.59 -3.05 14.65
CA TYR A 94 -2.02 -2.95 14.31
C TYR A 94 -2.78 -4.28 14.34
N GLN A 95 -2.09 -5.42 14.31
CA GLN A 95 -2.69 -6.77 14.33
C GLN A 95 -2.30 -7.58 15.57
N GLY A 96 -1.42 -7.06 16.43
CA GLY A 96 -0.84 -7.81 17.55
C GLY A 96 0.37 -8.66 17.13
N PRO A 97 0.95 -9.46 18.03
CA PRO A 97 2.21 -10.16 17.77
C PRO A 97 2.12 -11.08 16.55
N VAL A 98 3.00 -10.82 15.58
CA VAL A 98 3.17 -11.65 14.38
C VAL A 98 4.18 -12.74 14.68
N ASN A 99 3.78 -14.01 14.61
CA ASN A 99 4.74 -15.11 14.60
C ASN A 99 5.41 -15.17 13.23
N LEU A 100 6.65 -14.72 13.15
CA LEU A 100 7.51 -14.92 11.99
C LEU A 100 8.01 -16.38 12.04
N SER A 101 7.46 -17.24 11.18
CA SER A 101 7.96 -18.61 10.95
C SER A 101 9.11 -18.61 9.95
#